data_AF-A0A016VLH3-F1
#
_entry.id   AF-A0A016VLH3-F1
#
_cell.length_a   1.000
_cell.length_b   1.000
_cell.length_c   1.000
_cell.angle_alpha   90.00
_cell.angle_beta   90.00
_cell.angle_gamma   90.00
#
_symmetry.space_group_name_H-M   'P 1'
#
loop_
_entity.id
_entity.type
_entity.pdbx_description
1 polymer ?
#
loop_
_entity_poly.entity_id
_entity_poly.type
_entity_poly.pdbx_seq_one_letter_code
_entity_poly.pdbx_strand_id
1 'polypeptide(L)'
;MSFQLVRDCIVQEKRRDVMEWYLDAASQERLPLNQLQWSKYASNLISVCGSKADPISVTKQGGLSTAAGKSLPISVPVEEPISESDFQSLKADLNSLLHELSKRSGSVTKKEVAALRQNLRSWAKKDEKAVIIDSLNVYHGFQRGFEPLVKLTTRLADEYENAIVVTRHFLADKLKSVRWRGNVRIFSCTSLSEDDLLVLLAAMEWGRNAYVLSNDRFAVHVERAHCTGQLSLRDWMRRRMLRFNKLDCQYDELPLYGEFVQRVAPSTYFVPVLEETPGIPERSSFLVTF
;
A
#
# COMPACT_ATOMS: atom_id res chain seq x y z
N MET A 1 7.11 -5.09 -53.11
CA MET A 1 6.49 -5.06 -51.77
C MET A 1 4.99 -4.85 -51.96
N SER A 2 4.13 -5.78 -51.53
CA SER A 2 2.69 -5.68 -51.77
C SER A 2 2.06 -4.63 -50.85
N PHE A 3 1.09 -3.86 -51.35
CA PHE A 3 0.31 -2.89 -50.57
C PHE A 3 -0.35 -3.51 -49.33
N GLN A 4 -0.64 -4.82 -49.39
CA GLN A 4 -1.18 -5.58 -48.26
C GLN A 4 -0.17 -5.69 -47.11
N LEU A 5 1.09 -6.00 -47.40
CA LEU A 5 2.16 -6.05 -46.39
C LEU A 5 2.37 -4.70 -45.71
N VAL A 6 2.34 -3.60 -46.48
CA VAL A 6 2.49 -2.24 -45.93
C VAL A 6 1.29 -1.87 -45.04
N ARG A 7 0.07 -2.22 -45.45
CA ARG A 7 -1.14 -1.99 -44.66
C ARG A 7 -1.17 -2.82 -43.37
N ASP A 8 -0.76 -4.08 -43.45
CA ASP A 8 -0.72 -4.97 -42.30
C ASP A 8 0.36 -4.53 -41.30
N CYS A 9 1.53 -4.06 -41.77
CA CYS A 9 2.54 -3.41 -40.95
C CYS A 9 2.01 -2.15 -40.25
N ILE A 10 1.34 -1.24 -40.98
CA ILE A 10 0.77 0.00 -40.40
C ILE A 10 -0.32 -0.32 -39.37
N VAL A 11 -1.11 -1.37 -39.58
CA VAL A 11 -2.14 -1.80 -38.62
C VAL A 11 -1.50 -2.44 -37.37
N GLN A 12 -0.43 -3.22 -37.52
CA GLN A 12 0.30 -3.77 -36.38
C GLN A 12 1.00 -2.67 -35.55
N GLU A 13 1.64 -1.70 -36.21
CA GLU A 13 2.32 -0.58 -35.55
C GLU A 13 1.33 0.25 -34.72
N LYS A 14 0.19 0.64 -35.29
CA LYS A 14 -0.88 1.33 -34.55
C LYS A 14 -1.42 0.54 -33.36
N ARG A 15 -1.46 -0.78 -33.44
CA ARG A 15 -1.96 -1.61 -32.32
C ARG A 15 -0.91 -1.77 -31.22
N ARG A 16 0.37 -1.79 -31.58
CA ARG A 16 1.50 -1.75 -30.64
C ARG A 16 1.52 -0.43 -29.88
N ASP A 17 1.27 0.70 -30.56
CA ASP A 17 1.15 2.02 -29.92
C ASP A 17 0.03 2.05 -28.86
N VAL A 18 -1.09 1.37 -29.12
CA VAL A 18 -2.20 1.26 -28.15
C VAL A 18 -1.79 0.46 -26.90
N MET A 19 -0.99 -0.60 -27.08
CA MET A 19 -0.50 -1.42 -25.96
C MET A 19 0.55 -0.68 -25.12
N GLU A 20 1.40 0.13 -25.76
CA GLU A 20 2.34 1.02 -25.05
C GLU A 20 1.58 2.14 -24.32
N TRP A 21 0.62 2.78 -24.98
CA TRP A 21 -0.24 3.81 -24.40
C TRP A 21 -0.97 3.32 -23.14
N TYR A 22 -1.44 2.07 -23.12
CA TYR A 22 -2.06 1.49 -21.93
C TYR A 22 -1.09 1.44 -20.74
N LEU A 23 0.17 1.04 -20.95
CA LEU A 23 1.17 1.01 -19.88
C LEU A 23 1.59 2.42 -19.46
N ASP A 24 1.66 3.37 -20.40
CA ASP A 24 1.86 4.78 -20.05
C ASP A 24 0.72 5.31 -19.18
N ALA A 25 -0.53 5.03 -19.53
CA ALA A 25 -1.69 5.41 -18.73
C ALA A 25 -1.67 4.75 -17.34
N ALA A 26 -1.39 3.45 -17.27
CA ALA A 26 -1.27 2.71 -16.01
C ALA A 26 -0.12 3.25 -15.13
N SER A 27 0.97 3.72 -15.74
CA SER A 27 2.09 4.31 -14.99
C SER A 27 1.72 5.59 -14.25
N GLN A 28 0.78 6.38 -14.80
CA GLN A 28 0.29 7.59 -14.15
C GLN A 28 -0.54 7.30 -12.91
N GLU A 29 -1.16 6.11 -12.81
CA GLU A 29 -1.92 5.72 -11.62
C GLU A 29 -1.01 5.41 -10.42
N ARG A 30 0.29 5.14 -10.65
CA ARG A 30 1.27 4.72 -9.64
C ARG A 30 0.80 3.52 -8.81
N LEU A 31 0.12 2.59 -9.46
CA LEU A 31 -0.34 1.34 -8.88
C LEU A 31 0.19 0.12 -9.65
N PRO A 32 0.36 -1.02 -8.98
CA PRO A 32 0.55 -2.30 -9.67
C PRO A 32 -0.76 -2.72 -10.33
N LEU A 33 -0.67 -3.60 -11.32
CA LEU A 33 -1.86 -4.21 -11.90
C LEU A 33 -2.39 -5.30 -10.96
N ASN A 34 -3.70 -5.51 -10.95
CA ASN A 34 -4.26 -6.74 -10.41
C ASN A 34 -4.23 -7.87 -11.44
N GLN A 35 -4.45 -9.11 -10.98
CA GLN A 35 -4.39 -10.29 -11.83
C GLN A 35 -5.35 -10.26 -13.04
N LEU A 36 -6.52 -9.64 -12.89
CA LEU A 36 -7.48 -9.50 -13.99
C LEU A 36 -7.02 -8.49 -15.05
N GLN A 37 -6.50 -7.33 -14.63
CA GLN A 37 -5.91 -6.34 -15.51
C GLN A 37 -4.73 -6.94 -16.27
N TRP A 38 -3.84 -7.62 -15.56
CA TRP A 38 -2.69 -8.29 -16.13
C TRP A 38 -3.09 -9.36 -17.16
N SER A 39 -4.00 -10.26 -16.79
CA SER A 39 -4.42 -11.36 -17.68
C SER A 39 -5.00 -10.84 -19.00
N LYS A 40 -5.81 -9.78 -18.95
CA LYS A 40 -6.35 -9.12 -20.14
C LYS A 40 -5.24 -8.49 -20.98
N TYR A 41 -4.34 -7.76 -20.34
CA TYR A 41 -3.22 -7.11 -21.02
C TYR A 41 -2.29 -8.12 -21.69
N ALA A 42 -1.85 -9.16 -20.97
CA ALA A 42 -0.95 -10.18 -21.47
C ALA A 42 -1.54 -10.97 -22.64
N SER A 43 -2.85 -11.29 -22.59
CA SER A 43 -3.55 -11.93 -23.72
C SER A 43 -3.58 -11.03 -24.96
N ASN A 44 -3.81 -9.73 -24.77
CA ASN A 44 -3.77 -8.76 -25.87
C ASN A 44 -2.36 -8.60 -26.42
N LEU A 45 -1.33 -8.57 -25.56
CA LEU A 45 0.06 -8.45 -26.00
C LEU A 45 0.46 -9.59 -26.96
N ILE A 46 0.08 -10.82 -26.62
CA ILE A 46 0.34 -11.99 -27.47
C ILE A 46 -0.44 -11.90 -28.78
N SER A 47 -1.75 -11.63 -28.71
CA SER A 47 -2.61 -11.64 -29.90
C SER A 47 -2.34 -10.47 -30.86
N VAL A 48 -1.92 -9.33 -30.33
CA VAL A 48 -1.74 -8.08 -31.08
C VAL A 48 -0.30 -7.91 -31.56
N CYS A 49 0.67 -8.11 -30.67
CA CYS A 49 2.08 -7.84 -30.94
C CYS A 49 2.87 -9.11 -31.28
N GLY A 50 2.32 -10.30 -31.05
CA GLY A 50 3.07 -11.56 -31.15
C GLY A 50 4.13 -11.73 -30.05
N SER A 51 4.18 -10.80 -29.10
CA SER A 51 5.18 -10.74 -28.03
C SER A 51 4.64 -11.33 -26.74
N LYS A 52 5.55 -11.81 -25.88
CA LYS A 52 5.25 -12.25 -24.52
C LYS A 52 5.98 -11.34 -23.54
N ALA A 53 5.40 -11.19 -22.36
CA ALA A 53 6.09 -10.57 -21.25
C ALA A 53 7.03 -11.59 -20.59
N ASP A 54 8.18 -11.11 -20.13
CA ASP A 54 9.18 -11.93 -19.47
C ASP A 54 8.95 -11.91 -17.94
N PRO A 55 8.68 -13.06 -17.30
CA PRO A 55 8.62 -13.12 -15.85
C PRO A 55 10.02 -12.88 -15.25
N ILE A 56 10.08 -12.02 -14.23
CA ILE A 56 11.32 -11.64 -13.55
C ILE A 56 11.19 -11.79 -12.04
N SER A 57 12.33 -11.98 -11.38
CA SER A 57 12.46 -11.83 -9.93
C SER A 57 13.08 -10.47 -9.60
N VAL A 58 12.57 -9.85 -8.54
CA VAL A 58 12.96 -8.50 -8.12
C VAL A 58 13.48 -8.54 -6.69
N THR A 59 14.64 -7.93 -6.44
CA THR A 59 15.14 -7.77 -5.07
C THR A 59 14.43 -6.63 -4.36
N LYS A 60 14.55 -6.55 -3.02
CA LYS A 60 13.96 -5.46 -2.23
C LYS A 60 14.40 -4.06 -2.69
N GLN A 61 15.59 -3.94 -3.27
CA GLN A 61 16.17 -2.70 -3.79
C GLN A 61 15.87 -2.45 -5.29
N GLY A 62 15.11 -3.32 -5.95
CA GLY A 62 14.73 -3.15 -7.37
C GLY A 62 15.68 -3.80 -8.37
N GLY A 63 16.64 -4.62 -7.93
CA GLY A 63 17.50 -5.38 -8.82
C GLY A 63 16.72 -6.47 -9.54
N LEU A 64 16.92 -6.61 -10.86
CA LEU A 64 16.15 -7.54 -11.68
C LEU A 64 16.96 -8.79 -12.05
N SER A 65 16.28 -9.94 -12.10
CA SER A 65 16.84 -11.19 -12.59
C SER A 65 15.81 -11.99 -13.37
N THR A 66 16.29 -12.72 -14.38
CA THR A 66 15.46 -13.64 -15.18
C THR A 66 15.02 -14.86 -14.36
N ALA A 67 14.05 -15.63 -14.85
CA ALA A 67 13.65 -16.90 -14.24
C ALA A 67 14.82 -17.92 -14.07
N ALA A 68 15.88 -17.81 -14.89
CA ALA A 68 17.09 -18.61 -14.78
C ALA A 68 18.11 -18.06 -13.75
N GLY A 69 17.76 -17.01 -13.00
CA GLY A 69 18.62 -16.38 -11.99
C GLY A 69 19.68 -15.43 -12.54
N LYS A 70 19.73 -15.18 -13.86
CA LYS A 70 20.67 -14.22 -14.45
C LYS A 70 20.24 -12.79 -14.13
N SER A 71 21.11 -12.02 -13.48
CA SER A 71 20.91 -10.59 -13.23
C SER A 71 20.87 -9.78 -14.52
N LEU A 72 19.99 -8.78 -14.56
CA LEU A 72 19.82 -7.85 -15.68
C LEU A 72 20.54 -6.52 -15.39
N PRO A 73 21.06 -5.83 -16.41
CA PRO A 73 21.76 -4.55 -16.25
C PRO A 73 20.82 -3.36 -15.97
N ILE A 74 19.51 -3.59 -15.99
CA ILE A 74 18.46 -2.62 -15.67
C ILE A 74 17.86 -2.92 -14.29
N SER A 75 17.41 -1.87 -13.60
CA SER A 75 16.81 -1.95 -12.27
C SER A 75 15.54 -1.13 -12.20
N VAL A 76 14.64 -1.50 -11.30
CA VAL A 76 13.49 -0.65 -10.94
C VAL A 76 14.00 0.48 -10.04
N PRO A 77 13.67 1.75 -10.34
CA PRO A 77 14.01 2.89 -9.49
C PRO A 77 13.53 2.71 -8.04
N VAL A 78 14.35 3.19 -7.10
CA VAL A 78 13.99 3.32 -5.69
C VAL A 78 12.76 4.24 -5.58
N GLU A 79 11.81 3.88 -4.72
CA GLU A 79 10.61 4.66 -4.48
C GLU A 79 10.98 6.04 -3.95
N GLU A 80 10.45 7.07 -4.59
CA GLU A 80 10.65 8.45 -4.18
C GLU A 80 9.99 8.70 -2.82
N PRO A 81 10.65 9.45 -1.92
CA PRO A 81 10.04 9.89 -0.69
C PRO A 81 8.75 10.66 -0.96
N ILE A 82 7.73 10.45 -0.12
CA ILE A 82 6.49 11.22 -0.21
C ILE A 82 6.79 12.68 0.12
N SER A 83 6.49 13.58 -0.81
CA SER A 83 6.71 15.02 -0.63
C SER A 83 5.83 15.55 0.51
N GLU A 84 6.29 16.61 1.20
CA GLU A 84 5.48 17.23 2.26
C GLU A 84 4.17 17.81 1.69
N SER A 85 4.23 18.46 0.52
CA SER A 85 3.04 19.05 -0.11
C SER A 85 2.00 18.00 -0.46
N ASP A 86 2.40 16.88 -1.06
CA ASP A 86 1.46 15.82 -1.43
C ASP A 86 0.85 15.16 -0.21
N PHE A 87 1.66 14.94 0.83
CA PHE A 87 1.19 14.39 2.09
C PHE A 87 0.19 15.32 2.78
N GLN A 88 0.45 16.64 2.83
CA GLN A 88 -0.47 17.60 3.44
C GLN A 88 -1.80 17.69 2.66
N SER A 89 -1.78 17.62 1.33
CA SER A 89 -2.99 17.53 0.51
C SER A 89 -3.82 16.29 0.85
N LEU A 90 -3.20 15.09 0.85
CA LEU A 90 -3.88 13.86 1.23
C LEU A 90 -4.46 13.92 2.65
N LYS A 91 -3.68 14.45 3.60
CA LYS A 91 -4.12 14.65 4.98
C LYS A 91 -5.34 15.59 5.06
N ALA A 92 -5.37 16.66 4.28
CA ALA A 92 -6.51 17.58 4.23
C ALA A 92 -7.77 16.91 3.65
N ASP A 93 -7.61 16.12 2.58
CA ASP A 93 -8.71 15.38 1.95
C ASP A 93 -9.33 14.35 2.92
N LEU A 94 -8.49 13.59 3.64
CA LEU A 94 -8.94 12.64 4.66
C LEU A 94 -9.61 13.31 5.86
N ASN A 95 -9.10 14.47 6.29
CA ASN A 95 -9.74 15.24 7.36
C ASN A 95 -11.12 15.78 6.94
N SER A 96 -11.29 16.13 5.67
CA SER A 96 -12.58 16.54 5.12
C SER A 96 -13.57 15.37 5.12
N LEU A 97 -13.14 14.19 4.68
CA LEU A 97 -13.94 12.96 4.74
C LEU A 97 -14.39 12.64 6.18
N LEU A 98 -13.46 12.67 7.14
CA LEU A 98 -13.78 12.44 8.56
C LEU A 98 -14.82 13.43 9.09
N HIS A 99 -14.67 14.71 8.72
CA HIS A 99 -15.63 15.74 9.11
C HIS A 99 -17.02 15.47 8.52
N GLU A 100 -17.12 15.04 7.27
CA GLU A 100 -18.40 14.67 6.65
C GLU A 100 -19.05 13.45 7.31
N LEU A 101 -18.28 12.40 7.58
CA LEU A 101 -18.78 11.18 8.22
C LEU A 101 -19.27 11.47 9.65
N SER A 102 -18.54 12.31 10.40
CA SER A 102 -18.95 12.72 11.75
C SER A 102 -20.28 13.49 11.82
N LYS A 103 -20.76 14.06 10.70
CA LYS A 103 -22.05 14.76 10.62
C LYS A 103 -23.23 13.82 10.39
N ARG A 104 -23.00 12.72 9.67
CA ARG A 104 -24.07 11.84 9.16
C ARG A 104 -24.20 10.54 9.95
N SER A 105 -23.15 10.15 10.64
CA SER A 105 -23.03 8.88 11.33
C SER A 105 -22.40 9.17 12.69
N GLY A 106 -23.00 8.72 13.79
CA GLY A 106 -22.38 8.79 15.12
C GLY A 106 -21.13 7.91 15.27
N SER A 107 -20.42 7.65 14.17
CA SER A 107 -19.39 6.63 14.03
C SER A 107 -17.99 7.09 14.38
N VAL A 108 -17.72 8.39 14.57
CA VAL A 108 -16.51 8.83 15.29
C VAL A 108 -16.84 10.14 15.99
N THR A 109 -16.61 10.24 17.31
CA THR A 109 -16.90 11.49 18.02
C THR A 109 -15.80 12.53 17.82
N LYS A 110 -16.17 13.82 17.71
CA LYS A 110 -15.19 14.94 17.68
C LYS A 110 -14.24 14.92 18.88
N LYS A 111 -14.72 14.44 20.04
CA LYS A 111 -13.94 14.33 21.27
C LYS A 111 -12.83 13.28 21.14
N GLU A 112 -13.13 12.12 20.55
CA GLU A 112 -12.12 11.07 20.30
C GLU A 112 -11.08 11.53 19.28
N VAL A 113 -11.51 12.16 18.18
CA VAL A 113 -10.59 12.74 17.19
C VAL A 113 -9.65 13.75 17.84
N ALA A 114 -10.18 14.64 18.68
CA ALA A 114 -9.38 15.63 19.40
C ALA A 114 -8.38 14.96 20.37
N ALA A 115 -8.83 13.95 21.13
CA ALA A 115 -7.97 13.21 22.05
C ALA A 115 -6.86 12.45 21.31
N LEU A 116 -7.17 11.79 20.19
CA LEU A 116 -6.20 11.10 19.36
C LEU A 116 -5.12 12.08 18.85
N ARG A 117 -5.55 13.20 18.26
CA ARG A 117 -4.64 14.25 17.77
C ARG A 117 -3.74 14.80 18.87
N GLN A 118 -4.30 15.09 20.03
CA GLN A 118 -3.55 15.60 21.17
C GLN A 118 -2.47 14.61 21.60
N ASN A 119 -2.84 13.34 21.76
CA ASN A 119 -1.91 12.28 22.13
C ASN A 119 -0.79 12.11 21.10
N LEU A 120 -1.14 12.00 19.82
CA LEU A 120 -0.16 11.82 18.74
C LEU A 120 0.82 12.98 18.65
N ARG A 121 0.34 14.23 18.74
CA ARG A 121 1.23 15.41 18.75
C ARG A 121 2.19 15.44 19.95
N SER A 122 1.78 14.89 21.09
CA SER A 122 2.64 14.79 22.27
C SER A 122 3.69 13.67 22.16
N TRP A 123 3.44 12.66 21.32
CA TRP A 123 4.32 11.51 21.14
C TRP A 123 5.25 11.67 19.94
N ALA A 124 4.76 12.28 18.86
CA ALA A 124 5.46 12.42 17.60
C ALA A 124 6.62 13.42 17.72
N LYS A 125 7.79 13.00 17.22
CA LYS A 125 8.88 13.92 16.90
C LYS A 125 9.08 13.99 15.40
N LYS A 126 9.74 15.06 14.96
CA LYS A 126 10.00 15.30 13.55
C LYS A 126 10.78 14.12 12.95
N ASP A 127 10.29 13.63 11.81
CA ASP A 127 10.89 12.58 10.98
C ASP A 127 11.00 11.16 11.59
N GLU A 128 10.54 10.92 12.82
CA GLU A 128 10.48 9.57 13.41
C GLU A 128 9.49 8.67 12.63
N LYS A 129 9.88 7.41 12.35
CA LYS A 129 8.94 6.45 11.78
C LYS A 129 8.06 5.89 12.89
N ALA A 130 6.83 5.61 12.53
CA ALA A 130 5.94 4.89 13.39
C ALA A 130 5.15 3.85 12.61
N VAL A 131 4.70 2.85 13.33
CA VAL A 131 3.72 1.89 12.83
C VAL A 131 2.46 1.98 13.68
N ILE A 132 1.35 2.29 13.02
CA ILE A 132 0.01 2.29 13.58
C ILE A 132 -0.53 0.88 13.44
N ILE A 133 -0.91 0.27 14.55
CA ILE A 133 -1.39 -1.11 14.60
C ILE A 133 -2.89 -1.09 14.81
N ASP A 134 -3.63 -1.56 13.81
CA ASP A 134 -5.06 -1.86 13.91
C ASP A 134 -5.24 -3.13 14.73
N SER A 135 -5.32 -2.95 16.04
CA SER A 135 -5.27 -4.08 16.97
C SER A 135 -6.48 -4.99 16.88
N LEU A 136 -7.66 -4.50 16.49
CA LEU A 136 -8.83 -5.35 16.33
C LEU A 136 -8.66 -6.25 15.11
N ASN A 137 -8.21 -5.68 13.98
CA ASN A 137 -7.97 -6.48 12.78
C ASN A 137 -6.94 -7.57 13.04
N VAL A 138 -5.86 -7.25 13.77
CA VAL A 138 -4.87 -8.24 14.20
C VAL A 138 -5.50 -9.25 15.18
N TYR A 139 -6.16 -8.80 16.24
CA TYR A 139 -6.74 -9.66 17.27
C TYR A 139 -7.76 -10.65 16.69
N HIS A 140 -8.65 -10.20 15.82
CA HIS A 140 -9.63 -11.07 15.17
C HIS A 140 -9.08 -11.83 13.96
N GLY A 141 -7.91 -11.42 13.45
CA GLY A 141 -7.21 -12.12 12.38
C GLY A 141 -6.69 -13.50 12.80
N PHE A 142 -6.43 -13.73 14.10
CA PHE A 142 -5.91 -15.00 14.61
C PHE A 142 -6.91 -15.71 15.53
N GLN A 143 -6.91 -17.04 15.52
CA GLN A 143 -7.74 -17.85 16.43
C GLN A 143 -7.44 -17.60 17.92
N ARG A 144 -6.18 -17.25 18.25
CA ARG A 144 -5.72 -16.89 19.61
C ARG A 144 -5.27 -15.43 19.69
N GLY A 145 -6.12 -14.51 19.22
CA GLY A 145 -5.84 -13.09 18.93
C GLY A 145 -4.84 -12.30 19.77
N PHE A 146 -4.82 -12.49 21.10
CA PHE A 146 -3.99 -11.67 21.98
C PHE A 146 -2.49 -11.93 21.83
N GLU A 147 -2.08 -13.19 21.81
CA GLU A 147 -0.65 -13.55 21.75
C GLU A 147 0.02 -13.12 20.43
N PRO A 148 -0.58 -13.36 19.24
CA PRO A 148 -0.10 -12.83 17.96
C PRO A 148 -0.03 -11.30 17.94
N LEU A 149 -1.02 -10.61 18.51
CA LEU A 149 -1.00 -9.14 18.60
C LEU A 149 0.20 -8.66 19.41
N VAL A 150 0.47 -9.26 20.57
CA VAL A 150 1.64 -8.91 21.39
C VAL A 150 2.94 -9.22 20.66
N LYS A 151 3.03 -10.38 20.01
CA LYS A 151 4.22 -10.81 19.25
C LYS A 151 4.53 -9.85 18.10
N LEU A 152 3.53 -9.53 17.27
CA LEU A 152 3.68 -8.60 16.15
C LEU A 152 4.02 -7.19 16.63
N THR A 153 3.33 -6.69 17.65
CA THR A 153 3.60 -5.36 18.23
C THR A 153 5.02 -5.27 18.76
N THR A 154 5.52 -6.33 19.42
CA THR A 154 6.90 -6.36 19.95
C THR A 154 7.93 -6.31 18.83
N ARG A 155 7.78 -7.14 17.77
CA ARG A 155 8.68 -7.11 16.61
C ARG A 155 8.70 -5.74 15.95
N LEU A 156 7.53 -5.16 15.73
CA LEU A 156 7.39 -3.84 15.14
C LEU A 156 7.98 -2.73 16.01
N ALA A 157 7.85 -2.81 17.34
CA ALA A 157 8.46 -1.85 18.26
C ALA A 157 10.01 -1.93 18.30
N ASP A 158 10.60 -3.04 17.84
CA ASP A 158 12.05 -3.18 17.68
C ASP A 158 12.53 -2.60 16.33
N GLU A 159 11.66 -2.54 15.32
CA GLU A 159 11.99 -2.06 13.96
C GLU A 159 11.62 -0.59 13.69
N TYR A 160 10.65 -0.05 14.43
CA TYR A 160 10.14 1.32 14.30
C TYR A 160 10.39 2.11 15.58
N GLU A 161 10.65 3.42 15.46
CA GLU A 161 10.91 4.27 16.62
C GLU A 161 9.70 4.37 17.56
N ASN A 162 8.49 4.20 17.02
CA ASN A 162 7.24 4.14 17.78
C ASN A 162 6.26 3.11 17.20
N ALA A 163 5.62 2.34 18.08
CA ALA A 163 4.48 1.50 17.74
C ALA A 163 3.22 2.03 18.44
N ILE A 164 2.20 2.42 17.67
CA ILE A 164 0.95 2.98 18.19
C ILE A 164 -0.16 1.98 17.99
N VAL A 165 -0.64 1.39 19.07
CA VAL A 165 -1.73 0.42 19.06
C VAL A 165 -3.05 1.16 19.19
N VAL A 166 -3.82 1.23 18.10
CA VAL A 166 -5.19 1.74 18.11
C VAL A 166 -6.12 0.58 18.44
N THR A 167 -6.87 0.69 19.53
CA THR A 167 -7.58 -0.44 20.13
C THR A 167 -8.92 -0.06 20.74
N ARG A 168 -9.71 -1.08 21.13
CA ARG A 168 -10.94 -0.91 21.89
C ARG A 168 -10.70 -1.05 23.38
N HIS A 169 -11.62 -0.48 24.14
CA HIS A 169 -11.59 -0.50 25.60
C HIS A 169 -11.38 -1.90 26.21
N PHE A 170 -12.09 -2.92 25.72
CA PHE A 170 -11.99 -4.29 26.27
C PHE A 170 -10.59 -4.92 26.12
N LEU A 171 -9.80 -4.46 25.14
CA LEU A 171 -8.46 -4.96 24.85
C LEU A 171 -7.38 -4.06 25.45
N ALA A 172 -7.67 -2.76 25.61
CA ALA A 172 -6.75 -1.76 26.12
C ALA A 172 -6.13 -2.14 27.47
N ASP A 173 -6.94 -2.64 28.41
CA ASP A 173 -6.42 -2.95 29.76
C ASP A 173 -5.49 -4.16 29.76
N LYS A 174 -5.77 -5.15 28.91
CA LYS A 174 -4.84 -6.27 28.68
C LYS A 174 -3.55 -5.80 28.02
N LEU A 175 -3.61 -4.88 27.06
CA LEU A 175 -2.42 -4.35 26.39
C LEU A 175 -1.58 -3.46 27.31
N LYS A 176 -2.20 -2.72 28.23
CA LYS A 176 -1.50 -1.89 29.23
C LYS A 176 -0.76 -2.73 30.27
N SER A 177 -1.18 -3.96 30.54
CA SER A 177 -0.49 -4.85 31.48
C SER A 177 0.69 -5.59 30.84
N VAL A 178 0.84 -5.52 29.51
CA VAL A 178 2.01 -6.07 28.82
C VAL A 178 3.23 -5.21 29.08
N ARG A 179 4.35 -5.85 29.43
CA ARG A 179 5.65 -5.20 29.55
C ARG A 179 6.31 -5.10 28.17
N TRP A 180 6.08 -3.99 27.50
CA TRP A 180 6.62 -3.73 26.16
C TRP A 180 8.13 -3.50 26.16
N ARG A 181 8.77 -3.90 25.07
CA ARG A 181 10.10 -3.42 24.65
C ARG A 181 9.89 -2.31 23.62
N GLY A 182 10.74 -1.29 23.62
CA GLY A 182 10.61 -0.12 22.76
C GLY A 182 9.46 0.83 23.14
N ASN A 183 9.16 1.78 22.25
CA ASN A 183 8.15 2.81 22.47
C ASN A 183 6.77 2.36 21.98
N VAL A 184 6.08 1.56 22.79
CA VAL A 184 4.69 1.18 22.51
C VAL A 184 3.73 2.15 23.20
N ARG A 185 2.83 2.75 22.41
CA ARG A 185 1.77 3.64 22.87
C ARG A 185 0.42 2.99 22.56
N ILE A 186 -0.54 3.12 23.47
CA ILE A 186 -1.87 2.53 23.31
C ILE A 186 -2.89 3.67 23.28
N PHE A 187 -3.70 3.70 22.23
CA PHE A 187 -4.86 4.59 22.14
C PHE A 187 -6.14 3.75 22.14
N SER A 188 -7.00 3.97 23.13
CA SER A 188 -8.27 3.27 23.25
C SER A 188 -9.42 4.12 22.70
N CYS A 189 -10.03 3.65 21.63
CA CYS A 189 -11.27 4.18 21.06
C CYS A 189 -12.48 3.68 21.88
N THR A 190 -13.59 4.42 21.83
CA THR A 190 -14.88 3.95 22.36
C THR A 190 -15.45 2.84 21.48
N SER A 191 -16.41 2.06 21.98
CA SER A 191 -16.98 0.89 21.27
C SER A 191 -17.86 1.22 20.05
N LEU A 192 -18.27 2.47 19.89
CA LEU A 192 -19.14 2.92 18.80
C LEU A 192 -18.36 3.47 17.59
N SER A 193 -17.05 3.64 17.73
CA SER A 193 -16.22 4.28 16.71
C SER A 193 -15.93 3.38 15.51
N GLU A 194 -15.84 3.92 14.30
CA GLU A 194 -15.25 3.27 13.13
C GLU A 194 -13.73 3.26 13.34
N ASP A 195 -13.17 2.11 13.74
CA ASP A 195 -11.74 1.98 14.05
C ASP A 195 -10.87 2.28 12.84
N ASP A 196 -11.33 1.87 11.66
CA ASP A 196 -10.61 1.99 10.40
C ASP A 196 -10.23 3.45 10.11
N LEU A 197 -11.16 4.37 10.35
CA LEU A 197 -10.95 5.80 10.19
C LEU A 197 -9.97 6.38 11.21
N LEU A 198 -10.02 5.89 12.46
CA LEU A 198 -9.10 6.34 13.51
C LEU A 198 -7.68 5.83 13.28
N VAL A 199 -7.52 4.63 12.72
CA VAL A 199 -6.23 4.08 12.28
C VAL A 199 -5.63 4.94 11.17
N LEU A 200 -6.40 5.25 10.12
CA LEU A 200 -5.94 6.12 9.03
C LEU A 200 -5.62 7.53 9.54
N LEU A 201 -6.48 8.11 10.37
CA LEU A 201 -6.23 9.41 10.98
C LEU A 201 -4.96 9.40 11.83
N ALA A 202 -4.72 8.34 12.59
CA ALA A 202 -3.52 8.25 13.42
C ALA A 202 -2.24 8.27 12.57
N ALA A 203 -2.24 7.58 11.43
CA ALA A 203 -1.12 7.61 10.49
C ALA A 203 -0.92 9.01 9.89
N MET A 204 -2.01 9.67 9.47
CA MET A 204 -1.96 11.03 8.90
C MET A 204 -1.53 12.09 9.92
N GLU A 205 -1.91 11.93 11.18
CA GLU A 205 -1.49 12.84 12.24
C GLU A 205 -0.05 12.63 12.68
N TRP A 206 0.46 11.40 12.61
CA TRP A 206 1.87 11.12 12.83
C TRP A 206 2.77 11.74 11.75
N GLY A 207 2.46 11.49 10.46
CA GLY A 207 3.19 12.08 9.33
C GLY A 207 3.51 11.09 8.21
N ARG A 208 4.20 11.56 7.16
CA ARG A 208 4.54 10.79 5.95
C ARG A 208 5.37 9.52 6.17
N ASN A 209 6.00 9.40 7.35
CA ASN A 209 6.81 8.26 7.77
C ASN A 209 6.02 7.23 8.60
N ALA A 210 4.69 7.39 8.70
CA ALA A 210 3.82 6.44 9.36
C ALA A 210 3.45 5.27 8.44
N TYR A 211 3.52 4.06 9.00
CA TYR A 211 3.06 2.81 8.40
C TYR A 211 1.81 2.33 9.14
N VAL A 212 1.03 1.45 8.52
CA VAL A 212 -0.18 0.89 9.12
C VAL A 212 -0.15 -0.62 9.00
N LEU A 213 -0.20 -1.34 10.12
CA LEU A 213 -0.42 -2.79 10.14
C LEU A 213 -1.92 -3.08 10.22
N SER A 214 -2.49 -3.58 9.13
CA SER A 214 -3.86 -4.11 9.08
C SER A 214 -4.01 -5.01 7.85
N ASN A 215 -4.92 -5.97 7.87
CA ASN A 215 -5.42 -6.69 6.70
C ASN A 215 -6.70 -6.06 6.13
N ASP A 216 -7.23 -4.99 6.74
CA ASP A 216 -8.37 -4.25 6.18
C ASP A 216 -7.98 -3.48 4.91
N ARG A 217 -8.81 -3.55 3.89
CA ARG A 217 -8.59 -2.86 2.62
C ARG A 217 -9.02 -1.40 2.66
N PHE A 218 -9.74 -0.97 3.69
CA PHE A 218 -10.30 0.38 3.81
C PHE A 218 -11.09 0.76 2.55
N ALA A 219 -11.68 -0.22 1.84
CA ALA A 219 -12.16 -0.05 0.46
C ALA A 219 -13.21 1.05 0.36
N VAL A 220 -14.13 1.09 1.32
CA VAL A 220 -15.17 2.12 1.42
C VAL A 220 -14.57 3.52 1.61
N HIS A 221 -13.49 3.64 2.40
CA HIS A 221 -12.81 4.91 2.62
C HIS A 221 -12.01 5.35 1.40
N VAL A 222 -11.38 4.39 0.71
CA VAL A 222 -10.68 4.62 -0.56
C VAL A 222 -11.62 5.13 -1.65
N GLU A 223 -12.83 4.57 -1.76
CA GLU A 223 -13.83 5.02 -2.73
C GLU A 223 -14.39 6.42 -2.40
N ARG A 224 -14.47 6.76 -1.12
CA ARG A 224 -15.00 8.03 -0.64
C ARG A 224 -13.98 9.15 -0.52
N ALA A 225 -12.69 8.82 -0.46
CA ALA A 225 -11.62 9.79 -0.38
C ALA A 225 -11.49 10.50 -1.74
N HIS A 226 -12.06 11.69 -1.85
CA HIS A 226 -11.88 12.55 -3.00
C HIS A 226 -10.53 13.27 -2.90
N CYS A 227 -9.46 12.58 -3.30
CA CYS A 227 -8.11 13.13 -3.29
C CYS A 227 -7.93 14.16 -4.40
N THR A 228 -7.46 15.35 -4.05
CA THR A 228 -7.26 16.48 -4.99
C THR A 228 -5.80 16.72 -5.36
N GLY A 229 -4.86 16.14 -4.61
CA GLY A 229 -3.41 16.18 -4.87
C GLY A 229 -2.91 15.05 -5.79
N GLN A 230 -1.59 15.04 -6.04
CA GLN A 230 -0.94 14.00 -6.86
C GLN A 230 -0.89 12.65 -6.15
N LEU A 231 -0.79 12.65 -4.82
CA LEU A 231 -0.79 11.42 -4.02
C LEU A 231 -2.23 11.00 -3.71
N SER A 232 -2.67 9.91 -4.32
CA SER A 232 -3.93 9.26 -3.96
C SER A 232 -3.79 8.46 -2.66
N LEU A 233 -4.91 8.20 -1.99
CA LEU A 233 -4.92 7.30 -0.83
C LEU A 233 -4.43 5.89 -1.19
N ARG A 234 -4.75 5.38 -2.39
CA ARG A 234 -4.27 4.06 -2.84
C ARG A 234 -2.75 4.02 -3.00
N ASP A 235 -2.16 5.05 -3.58
CA ASP A 235 -0.70 5.14 -3.72
C ASP A 235 -0.02 5.28 -2.35
N TRP A 236 -0.57 6.10 -1.44
CA TRP A 236 -0.06 6.16 -0.07
C TRP A 236 -0.15 4.78 0.63
N MET A 237 -1.29 4.10 0.52
CA MET A 237 -1.50 2.78 1.11
C MET A 237 -0.53 1.74 0.55
N ARG A 238 -0.30 1.72 -0.77
CA ARG A 238 0.70 0.85 -1.41
C ARG A 238 2.08 0.99 -0.76
N ARG A 239 2.47 2.23 -0.40
CA ARG A 239 3.79 2.53 0.18
C ARG A 239 3.88 2.34 1.69
N ARG A 240 2.75 2.20 2.41
CA ARG A 240 2.70 2.32 3.89
C ARG A 240 1.88 1.25 4.61
N MET A 241 1.04 0.50 3.91
CA MET A 241 0.24 -0.59 4.49
C MET A 241 1.07 -1.87 4.60
N LEU A 242 1.19 -2.38 5.81
CA LEU A 242 1.75 -3.69 6.11
C LEU A 242 0.60 -4.68 6.30
N ARG A 243 0.60 -5.75 5.50
CA ARG A 243 -0.30 -6.90 5.68
C ARG A 243 0.32 -7.93 6.61
N PHE A 244 -0.47 -8.82 7.19
CA PHE A 244 0.06 -9.90 8.02
C PHE A 244 -0.56 -11.25 7.69
N ASN A 245 0.24 -12.30 7.82
CA ASN A 245 -0.21 -13.67 7.67
C ASN A 245 -0.79 -14.17 9.01
N LYS A 246 -2.05 -14.58 8.94
CA LYS A 246 -2.88 -15.07 10.05
C LYS A 246 -2.43 -16.44 10.60
N LEU A 247 -1.50 -17.11 9.93
CA LEU A 247 -1.03 -18.44 10.31
C LEU A 247 0.27 -18.43 11.10
N ASP A 248 1.20 -17.52 10.79
CA ASP A 248 2.58 -17.58 11.30
C ASP A 248 3.08 -16.27 11.93
N CYS A 249 2.25 -15.23 11.98
CA CYS A 249 2.61 -13.90 12.48
C CYS A 249 3.77 -13.24 11.69
N GLN A 250 3.93 -13.59 10.42
CA GLN A 250 4.73 -12.77 9.49
C GLN A 250 3.91 -11.56 9.04
N TYR A 251 4.62 -10.50 8.69
CA TYR A 251 4.03 -9.33 8.05
C TYR A 251 4.82 -8.95 6.80
N ASP A 252 4.18 -8.13 5.99
CA ASP A 252 4.63 -7.77 4.67
C ASP A 252 5.97 -7.00 4.71
N GLU A 253 6.89 -7.40 3.85
CA GLU A 253 8.13 -6.67 3.63
C GLU A 253 7.98 -5.80 2.39
N LEU A 254 7.58 -4.54 2.60
CA LEU A 254 7.37 -3.62 1.50
C LEU A 254 8.67 -3.41 0.69
N PRO A 255 8.58 -3.39 -0.65
CA PRO A 255 9.72 -3.09 -1.50
C PRO A 255 10.20 -1.65 -1.29
N LEU A 256 11.51 -1.44 -1.50
CA LEU A 256 12.08 -0.09 -1.52
C LEU A 256 12.04 0.54 -2.90
N TYR A 257 11.69 -0.23 -3.94
CA TYR A 257 11.48 0.26 -5.30
C TYR A 257 10.02 0.69 -5.51
N GLY A 258 9.78 1.45 -6.58
CA GLY A 258 8.43 1.81 -6.99
C GLY A 258 7.62 0.58 -7.45
N GLU A 259 6.79 0.01 -6.59
CA GLU A 259 5.94 -1.14 -6.96
C GLU A 259 4.71 -0.73 -7.78
N PHE A 260 4.94 -0.14 -8.95
CA PHE A 260 3.90 0.23 -9.91
C PHE A 260 4.40 0.11 -11.34
N VAL A 261 3.48 0.12 -12.30
CA VAL A 261 3.81 0.07 -13.73
C VAL A 261 4.71 1.25 -14.09
N GLN A 262 5.89 1.01 -14.65
CA GLN A 262 6.78 2.09 -15.02
C GLN A 262 7.77 1.71 -16.11
N ARG A 263 8.19 2.70 -16.88
CA ARG A 263 9.22 2.54 -17.90
C ARG A 263 10.60 2.47 -17.23
N VAL A 264 11.35 1.39 -17.46
CA VAL A 264 12.69 1.14 -16.88
C VAL A 264 13.81 1.19 -17.91
N ALA A 265 13.46 1.15 -19.20
CA ALA A 265 14.34 1.44 -20.33
C ALA A 265 13.50 2.02 -21.49
N PRO A 266 14.09 2.60 -22.56
CA PRO A 266 13.35 3.33 -23.60
C PRO A 266 12.12 2.61 -24.16
N SER A 267 12.18 1.28 -24.33
CA SER A 267 11.06 0.45 -24.81
C SER A 267 10.68 -0.69 -23.85
N THR A 268 11.12 -0.63 -22.59
CA THR A 268 10.89 -1.68 -21.60
C THR A 268 10.16 -1.13 -20.38
N TYR A 269 9.07 -1.80 -20.03
CA TYR A 269 8.28 -1.54 -18.84
C TYR A 269 8.48 -2.63 -17.80
N PHE A 270 8.57 -2.20 -16.56
CA PHE A 270 8.36 -3.04 -15.39
C PHE A 270 6.87 -3.03 -15.06
N VAL A 271 6.28 -4.23 -14.97
CA VAL A 271 4.86 -4.42 -14.68
C VAL A 271 4.76 -5.32 -13.43
N PRO A 272 4.62 -4.73 -12.24
CA PRO A 272 4.30 -5.48 -11.03
C PRO A 272 2.81 -5.86 -11.04
N VAL A 273 2.53 -7.07 -10.59
CA VAL A 273 1.18 -7.62 -10.46
C VAL A 273 0.98 -8.07 -9.02
N LEU A 274 -0.07 -7.54 -8.39
CA LEU A 274 -0.49 -7.94 -7.05
C LEU A 274 -1.75 -8.80 -7.14
N GLU A 275 -1.67 -10.01 -6.60
CA GLU A 275 -2.81 -10.86 -6.36
C GLU A 275 -3.23 -10.75 -4.89
N GLU A 276 -4.47 -10.32 -4.71
CA GLU A 276 -5.05 -10.04 -3.41
C GLU A 276 -5.37 -11.34 -2.65
N THR A 277 -4.74 -11.53 -1.50
CA THR A 277 -5.02 -12.65 -0.59
C THR A 277 -5.71 -12.14 0.70
N PRO A 278 -6.18 -13.05 1.60
CA PRO A 278 -6.68 -12.65 2.92
C PRO A 278 -5.61 -12.09 3.88
N GLY A 279 -4.33 -12.09 3.50
CA GLY A 279 -3.19 -11.63 4.28
C GLY A 279 -2.21 -10.85 3.40
N ILE A 280 -0.97 -11.34 3.29
CA ILE A 280 0.07 -10.71 2.47
C ILE A 280 -0.22 -10.96 0.97
N PRO A 281 -0.26 -9.94 0.11
CA PRO A 281 -0.54 -10.11 -1.31
C PRO A 281 0.56 -10.94 -1.99
N GLU A 282 0.17 -11.74 -2.97
CA GLU A 282 1.14 -12.43 -3.81
C GLU A 282 1.68 -11.47 -4.87
N ARG A 283 3.01 -11.43 -5.00
CA ARG A 283 3.72 -10.49 -5.87
C ARG A 283 4.31 -11.23 -7.05
N SER A 284 3.92 -10.80 -8.24
CA SER A 284 4.54 -11.20 -9.50
C SER A 284 5.07 -9.98 -10.24
N SER A 285 6.04 -10.18 -11.12
CA SER A 285 6.69 -9.09 -11.83
C SER A 285 7.09 -9.51 -13.23
N PHE A 286 6.87 -8.61 -14.18
CA PHE A 286 7.11 -8.87 -15.60
C PHE A 286 7.85 -7.71 -16.25
N LEU A 287 8.64 -8.02 -17.27
CA LEU A 287 9.12 -7.05 -18.25
C LEU A 287 8.30 -7.15 -19.52
N VAL A 288 7.82 -6.01 -20.00
CA VAL A 288 7.18 -5.89 -21.32
C VAL A 288 8.08 -5.02 -22.18
N THR A 289 8.60 -5.60 -23.26
CA THR A 289 9.44 -4.89 -24.23
C THR A 289 8.72 -4.79 -25.56
N PHE A 290 8.68 -3.57 -26.10
CA PHE A 290 8.19 -3.30 -27.44
C PHE A 290 9.37 -3.28 -28.40
#